data_AF-A0AAV2SKC7-F1
#
_entry.id   AF-A0AAV2SKC7-F1
#
_cell.length_a   1.000
_cell.length_b   1.000
_cell.length_c   1.000
_cell.angle_alpha   90.00
_cell.angle_beta   90.00
_cell.angle_gamma   90.00
#
_symmetry.space_group_name_H-M   'P 1'
#
loop_
_entity.id
_entity.type
_entity.pdbx_description
1 polymer ?
#
loop_
_entity_poly.entity_id
_entity_poly.type
_entity_poly.pdbx_seq_one_letter_code
_entity_poly.pdbx_strand_id
1 'polypeptide(L)'
;EFDIWKDATEIRVGVSYIANAGWRKKGNAKQKIYYCRRSGSHKARGTGKRRTKRQGSCKIGSYCSSTIELYLKDDCIEVKFFEDHSGHTLDLEDFKHTRLPMSTKNLVADRLSQKVPKNDILEEVRIFSGLSRSTYITNKDISNVGK
;
A
#
# COMPACT_ATOMS: atom_id res chain seq x y z
N GLU A 1 -11.18 13.78 -3.39
CA GLU A 1 -10.24 14.07 -4.51
C GLU A 1 -8.82 13.58 -4.22
N PHE A 2 -8.12 14.11 -3.21
CA PHE A 2 -6.76 13.65 -2.84
C PHE A 2 -6.64 12.13 -2.63
N ASP A 3 -7.56 11.52 -1.89
CA ASP A 3 -7.48 10.07 -1.61
C ASP A 3 -7.59 9.21 -2.87
N ILE A 4 -8.40 9.63 -3.85
CA ILE A 4 -8.55 8.94 -5.14
C ILE A 4 -7.25 9.07 -5.93
N TRP A 5 -6.72 10.30 -6.03
CA TRP A 5 -5.44 10.55 -6.70
C TRP A 5 -4.28 9.79 -6.05
N LYS A 6 -4.26 9.73 -4.72
CA LYS A 6 -3.25 9.02 -3.96
C LYS A 6 -3.34 7.50 -4.21
N ASP A 7 -4.55 6.94 -4.22
CA ASP A 7 -4.73 5.50 -4.49
C ASP A 7 -4.28 5.14 -5.92
N ALA A 8 -4.64 5.96 -6.91
CA ALA A 8 -4.17 5.81 -8.29
C ALA A 8 -2.63 5.91 -8.39
N THR A 9 -2.03 6.86 -7.69
CA THR A 9 -0.56 7.02 -7.61
C THR A 9 0.11 5.81 -6.95
N GLU A 10 -0.45 5.29 -5.86
CA GLU A 10 0.07 4.08 -5.18
C GLU A 10 0.01 2.84 -6.06
N ILE A 11 -1.06 2.69 -6.86
CA ILE A 11 -1.20 1.60 -7.83
C ILE A 11 -0.16 1.75 -8.95
N ARG A 12 0.00 2.95 -9.50
CA ARG A 12 0.94 3.24 -10.59
C ARG A 12 2.39 3.00 -10.19
N VAL A 13 2.79 3.50 -9.02
CA VAL A 13 4.17 3.41 -8.52
C VAL A 13 4.45 2.04 -7.90
N GLY A 14 3.42 1.33 -7.46
CA GLY A 14 3.60 0.02 -6.84
C GLY A 14 4.09 0.08 -5.40
N VAL A 15 3.84 1.19 -4.70
CA VAL A 15 4.18 1.38 -3.28
C VAL A 15 3.09 2.18 -2.59
N SER A 16 2.82 1.85 -1.31
CA SER A 16 1.91 2.66 -0.49
C SER A 16 2.62 3.78 0.26
N TYR A 17 1.92 4.89 0.51
CA TYR A 17 2.39 6.00 1.32
C TYR A 17 1.60 6.12 2.63
N ILE A 18 2.31 6.32 3.74
CA ILE A 18 1.74 6.42 5.09
C ILE A 18 2.15 7.72 5.77
N ALA A 19 1.22 8.34 6.49
CA ALA A 19 1.53 9.45 7.37
C ALA A 19 1.96 8.91 8.73
N ASN A 20 3.18 9.24 9.16
CA ASN A 20 3.69 8.86 10.48
C ASN A 20 3.22 9.83 11.59
N ALA A 21 2.74 11.00 11.20
CA ALA A 21 2.27 12.05 12.10
C ALA A 21 0.97 12.67 11.56
N GLY A 22 0.25 13.36 12.44
CA GLY A 22 -0.89 14.20 12.05
C GLY A 22 -0.47 15.46 11.30
N TRP A 23 -1.44 16.35 11.10
CA TRP A 23 -1.21 17.67 10.51
C TRP A 23 -0.26 18.52 11.36
N ARG A 24 0.64 19.25 10.70
CA ARG A 24 1.56 20.20 11.33
C ARG A 24 1.27 21.60 10.79
N LYS A 25 1.36 22.62 11.64
CA LYS A 25 1.23 24.01 11.19
C LYS A 25 2.50 24.43 10.45
N LYS A 26 2.36 25.08 9.29
CA LYS A 26 3.46 25.61 8.48
C LYS A 26 3.06 26.99 7.96
N GLY A 27 3.44 28.02 8.71
CA GLY A 27 2.96 29.39 8.48
C GLY A 27 1.43 29.47 8.56
N ASN A 28 0.81 29.95 7.47
CA ASN A 28 -0.64 30.05 7.32
C ASN A 28 -1.29 28.76 6.77
N ALA A 29 -0.50 27.71 6.51
CA ALA A 29 -0.99 26.44 5.99
C ALA A 29 -0.88 25.31 7.04
N LYS A 30 -1.59 24.21 6.79
CA LYS A 30 -1.39 22.92 7.46
C LYS A 30 -0.71 21.96 6.50
N GLN A 31 0.33 21.27 6.95
CA GLN A 31 1.08 20.29 6.17
C GLN A 31 0.86 18.89 6.75
N LYS A 32 0.72 17.90 5.87
CA LYS A 32 0.78 16.48 6.21
C LYS A 32 1.70 15.78 5.22
N ILE A 33 2.69 15.05 5.74
CA ILE A 33 3.68 14.34 4.93
C ILE A 33 3.37 12.85 4.98
N TYR A 34 3.27 12.24 3.80
CA TYR A 34 3.16 10.81 3.63
C TYR A 34 4.49 10.28 3.09
N TYR A 35 5.07 9.33 3.80
CA TYR A 35 6.32 8.68 3.44
C TYR A 35 6.06 7.35 2.76
N CYS A 36 6.94 6.94 1.87
CA CYS A 36 6.98 5.58 1.38
C CYS A 36 6.86 4.58 2.55
N ARG A 37 5.90 3.66 2.47
CA ARG A 37 5.62 2.68 3.54
C ARG A 37 6.78 1.71 3.76
N ARG A 38 7.66 1.54 2.76
CA ARG A 38 8.89 0.75 2.88
C ARG A 38 9.94 1.43 3.76
N SER A 39 9.93 2.77 3.86
CA SER A 39 10.90 3.58 4.62
C SER A 39 10.93 3.24 6.11
N GLY A 40 12.13 3.26 6.69
CA GLY A 40 12.44 3.00 8.08
C GLY A 40 12.70 1.52 8.38
N SER A 41 12.83 1.21 9.67
CA SER A 41 13.16 -0.13 10.16
C SER A 41 11.97 -0.81 10.81
N HIS A 42 11.92 -2.14 10.74
CA HIS A 42 10.91 -2.92 11.44
C HIS A 42 11.10 -2.79 12.96
N LYS A 43 10.06 -2.39 13.68
CA LYS A 43 10.04 -2.43 15.15
C LYS A 43 9.12 -3.56 15.58
N ALA A 44 9.70 -4.62 16.13
CA ALA A 44 8.92 -5.72 16.68
C ALA A 44 8.04 -5.19 17.82
N ARG A 45 6.75 -5.55 17.80
CA ARG A 45 5.81 -5.23 18.88
C ARG A 45 5.35 -6.55 19.49
N GLY A 46 5.65 -6.78 20.77
CA GLY A 46 5.28 -7.98 21.53
C GLY A 46 6.48 -8.79 22.03
N THR A 47 6.21 -9.96 22.62
CA THR A 47 7.21 -10.79 23.32
C THR A 47 8.07 -11.68 22.41
N GLY A 48 8.04 -11.48 21.09
CA GLY A 48 8.82 -12.30 20.13
C GLY A 48 8.38 -13.76 19.96
N LYS A 49 7.27 -14.19 20.58
CA LYS A 49 6.81 -15.59 20.55
C LYS A 49 6.35 -16.07 19.15
N ARG A 50 5.97 -15.15 18.25
CA ARG A 50 5.58 -15.49 16.87
C ARG A 50 6.75 -15.24 15.93
N ARG A 51 7.02 -16.21 15.06
CA ARG A 51 7.96 -16.04 13.94
C ARG A 51 7.49 -14.92 12.99
N THR A 52 8.45 -14.26 12.37
CA THR A 52 8.20 -13.31 11.27
C THR A 52 7.43 -14.02 10.16
N LYS A 53 6.50 -13.30 9.52
CA LYS A 53 5.76 -13.83 8.37
C LYS A 53 6.75 -14.24 7.28
N ARG A 54 6.41 -15.27 6.49
CA ARG A 54 7.22 -15.72 5.34
C ARG A 54 7.57 -14.60 4.36
N GLN A 55 6.65 -13.64 4.18
CA GLN A 55 6.87 -12.44 3.34
C GLN A 55 7.86 -11.42 3.92
N GLY A 56 8.35 -11.61 5.15
CA GLY A 56 9.21 -10.67 5.84
C GLY A 56 8.51 -9.39 6.30
N SER A 57 9.33 -8.39 6.63
CA SER A 57 8.86 -7.04 6.94
C SER A 57 8.68 -6.23 5.65
N CYS A 58 7.66 -5.36 5.62
CA CYS A 58 7.56 -4.35 4.57
C CYS A 58 8.64 -3.25 4.68
N LYS A 59 9.44 -3.22 5.73
CA LYS A 59 10.44 -2.18 5.98
C LYS A 59 11.81 -2.56 5.41
N ILE A 60 12.45 -1.64 4.68
CA ILE A 60 13.77 -1.84 4.04
C ILE A 60 14.93 -1.68 5.03
N GLY A 61 14.69 -1.13 6.22
CA GLY A 61 15.73 -0.90 7.22
C GLY A 61 16.45 0.44 7.08
N SER A 62 16.27 1.14 5.96
CA SER A 62 16.85 2.44 5.60
C SER A 62 15.77 3.48 5.27
N TYR A 63 16.17 4.69 4.92
CA TYR A 63 15.27 5.76 4.49
C TYR A 63 15.03 5.72 2.98
N CYS A 64 13.78 5.89 2.57
CA CYS A 64 13.40 6.17 1.19
C CYS A 64 13.06 7.65 1.02
N SER A 65 13.60 8.29 -0.04
CA SER A 65 13.38 9.70 -0.40
C SER A 65 11.98 10.01 -0.92
N SER A 66 11.28 9.00 -1.45
CA SER A 66 9.95 9.19 -2.03
C SER A 66 8.89 9.57 -0.99
N THR A 67 8.21 10.70 -1.25
CA THR A 67 7.26 11.33 -0.32
C THR A 67 6.15 12.10 -1.04
N ILE A 68 4.98 12.19 -0.39
CA ILE A 68 3.89 13.07 -0.80
C ILE A 68 3.71 14.11 0.31
N GLU A 69 3.88 15.38 -0.03
CA GLU A 69 3.57 16.50 0.86
C GLU A 69 2.21 17.09 0.48
N LEU A 70 1.27 17.02 1.42
CA LEU A 70 -0.06 17.60 1.30
C LEU A 70 -0.11 18.90 2.08
N TYR A 71 -0.50 19.98 1.42
CA TYR A 71 -0.68 21.29 2.00
C TYR A 71 -2.15 21.69 1.89
N LEU A 72 -2.70 22.15 3.01
CA LEU A 72 -4.03 22.74 3.08
C LEU A 72 -3.86 24.21 3.48
N LYS A 73 -4.22 25.12 2.57
CA LYS A 73 -4.18 26.57 2.80
C LYS A 73 -5.53 27.13 2.39
N ASP A 74 -6.21 27.75 3.34
CA ASP A 74 -7.58 28.23 3.16
C ASP A 74 -8.47 27.06 2.65
N ASP A 75 -9.06 27.18 1.47
CA ASP A 75 -9.87 26.13 0.81
C ASP A 75 -9.13 25.42 -0.34
N CYS A 76 -7.82 25.64 -0.48
CA CYS A 76 -7.01 25.04 -1.53
C CYS A 76 -6.18 23.86 -1.02
N ILE A 77 -6.11 22.81 -1.83
CA ILE A 77 -5.25 21.65 -1.63
C ILE A 77 -4.07 21.74 -2.61
N GLU A 78 -2.85 21.78 -2.09
CA GLU A 78 -1.63 21.67 -2.89
C GLU A 78 -0.92 20.35 -2.55
N VAL A 79 -0.49 19.63 -3.58
CA VAL A 79 0.19 18.34 -3.45
C VAL A 79 1.55 18.43 -4.13
N LYS A 80 2.62 18.16 -3.38
CA LYS A 80 3.96 17.96 -3.93
C LYS A 80 4.31 16.48 -3.85
N PHE A 81 4.55 15.87 -5.01
CA PHE A 81 4.92 14.47 -5.09
C PHE A 81 6.37 14.33 -5.51
N PHE A 82 7.17 13.77 -4.61
CA PHE A 82 8.55 13.38 -4.86
C PHE A 82 8.54 11.87 -5.16
N GLU A 83 8.50 11.53 -6.44
CA GLU A 83 8.33 10.14 -6.88
C GLU A 83 9.61 9.29 -6.74
N ASP A 84 10.79 9.90 -6.82
CA ASP A 84 12.05 9.15 -6.85
C ASP A 84 12.24 8.29 -5.60
N HIS A 85 12.40 6.98 -5.83
CA HIS A 85 12.63 5.98 -4.79
C HIS A 85 14.11 5.71 -4.63
N SER A 86 14.86 6.65 -4.07
CA SER A 86 16.24 6.38 -3.67
C SER A 86 16.25 5.59 -2.36
N GLY A 87 17.10 4.56 -2.28
CA GLY A 87 17.27 3.71 -1.09
C GLY A 87 16.60 2.33 -1.15
N HIS A 88 15.74 2.07 -2.15
CA HIS A 88 15.29 0.72 -2.50
C HIS A 88 14.83 0.65 -3.96
N THR A 89 14.88 -0.54 -4.55
CA THR A 89 14.29 -0.83 -5.87
C THR A 89 12.78 -0.95 -5.78
N LEU A 90 12.10 -0.83 -6.92
CA LEU A 90 10.69 -1.14 -7.09
C LEU A 90 10.58 -2.47 -7.84
N ASP A 91 10.93 -3.55 -7.15
CA ASP A 91 10.95 -4.89 -7.75
C ASP A 91 9.57 -5.53 -7.64
N LEU A 92 9.32 -6.58 -8.44
CA LEU A 92 8.06 -7.33 -8.40
C LEU A 92 7.72 -7.84 -6.98
N GLU A 93 8.75 -8.17 -6.20
CA GLU A 93 8.62 -8.58 -4.81
C GLU A 93 8.09 -7.47 -3.89
N ASP A 94 8.17 -6.19 -4.26
CA ASP A 94 7.59 -5.09 -3.48
C ASP A 94 6.07 -5.04 -3.57
N PHE A 95 5.51 -5.54 -4.68
CA PHE A 95 4.07 -5.61 -4.83
C PHE A 95 3.42 -6.41 -3.71
N LYS A 96 4.05 -7.45 -3.14
CA LYS A 96 3.45 -8.19 -1.99
C LYS A 96 3.24 -7.31 -0.74
N HIS A 97 3.86 -6.14 -0.66
CA HIS A 97 3.74 -5.20 0.44
C HIS A 97 2.73 -4.06 0.20
N THR A 98 2.12 -3.97 -0.98
CA THR A 98 1.08 -2.99 -1.31
C THR A 98 -0.32 -3.49 -1.01
N ARG A 99 -1.29 -2.57 -1.09
CA ARG A 99 -2.71 -2.88 -0.90
C ARG A 99 -3.28 -3.47 -2.19
N LEU A 100 -4.16 -4.45 -2.06
CA LEU A 100 -4.93 -4.94 -3.20
C LEU A 100 -5.76 -3.80 -3.79
N PRO A 101 -5.73 -3.62 -5.13
CA PRO A 101 -6.57 -2.68 -5.84
C PRO A 101 -8.05 -2.93 -5.53
N MET A 102 -8.85 -1.86 -5.57
CA MET A 102 -10.29 -1.98 -5.31
C MET A 102 -10.99 -2.88 -6.33
N SER A 103 -10.62 -2.77 -7.60
CA SER A 103 -11.13 -3.64 -8.67
C SER A 103 -10.94 -5.13 -8.35
N THR A 104 -9.74 -5.51 -7.89
CA THR A 104 -9.45 -6.89 -7.49
C THR A 104 -10.24 -7.31 -6.24
N LYS A 105 -10.44 -6.41 -5.27
CA LYS A 105 -11.29 -6.71 -4.11
C LYS A 105 -12.74 -6.95 -4.51
N ASN A 106 -13.27 -6.14 -5.43
CA ASN A 106 -14.63 -6.28 -5.94
C ASN A 106 -14.81 -7.61 -6.68
N LEU A 107 -13.86 -7.99 -7.53
CA LEU A 107 -13.84 -9.30 -8.19
C LEU A 107 -13.85 -10.44 -7.16
N VAL A 108 -12.98 -10.37 -6.15
CA VAL A 108 -12.91 -11.38 -5.08
C VAL A 108 -14.23 -11.44 -4.30
N ALA A 109 -14.84 -10.31 -3.97
CA ALA A 109 -16.12 -10.25 -3.26
C ALA A 109 -17.26 -10.87 -4.08
N ASP A 110 -17.32 -10.58 -5.37
CA ASP A 110 -18.28 -11.17 -6.30
C ASP A 110 -18.13 -12.70 -6.38
N ARG A 111 -16.92 -13.21 -6.57
CA ARG A 111 -16.65 -14.65 -6.59
C ARG A 111 -16.95 -15.34 -5.27
N LEU A 112 -16.69 -14.68 -4.14
CA LEU A 112 -17.07 -15.18 -2.82
C LEU A 112 -18.60 -15.28 -2.66
N SER A 113 -19.35 -14.31 -3.19
CA SER A 113 -20.82 -14.34 -3.18
C SER A 113 -21.39 -15.51 -4.00
N GLN A 114 -20.69 -15.87 -5.08
CA GLN A 114 -20.98 -17.02 -5.94
C GLN A 114 -20.51 -18.36 -5.33
N LYS A 115 -19.96 -18.35 -4.10
CA LYS A 115 -19.44 -19.53 -3.38
C LYS A 115 -18.31 -20.26 -4.13
N VAL A 116 -17.56 -19.55 -4.97
CA VAL A 116 -16.39 -20.11 -5.67
C VAL A 116 -15.32 -20.49 -4.64
N PRO A 117 -14.69 -21.68 -4.75
CA PRO A 117 -13.60 -22.07 -3.87
C PRO A 117 -12.44 -21.08 -3.89
N LYS A 118 -11.83 -20.83 -2.72
CA LYS A 118 -10.75 -19.82 -2.59
C LYS A 118 -9.56 -20.09 -3.52
N ASN A 119 -9.20 -21.35 -3.75
CA ASN A 119 -8.10 -21.70 -4.63
C ASN A 119 -8.38 -21.29 -6.08
N ASP A 120 -9.61 -21.47 -6.54
CA ASP A 120 -10.01 -21.09 -7.90
C ASP A 120 -9.99 -19.56 -8.05
N ILE A 121 -10.44 -18.83 -7.03
CA ILE A 121 -10.34 -17.35 -6.99
C ILE A 121 -8.87 -16.90 -7.06
N LEU A 122 -7.95 -17.59 -6.36
CA LEU A 122 -6.52 -17.24 -6.41
C LEU A 122 -5.95 -17.42 -7.82
N GLU A 123 -6.23 -18.56 -8.46
CA GLU A 123 -5.76 -18.85 -9.81
C GLU A 123 -6.37 -17.89 -10.84
N GLU A 124 -7.68 -17.66 -10.78
CA GLU A 124 -8.37 -16.72 -11.65
C GLU A 124 -7.74 -15.33 -11.57
N VAL A 125 -7.62 -14.79 -10.35
CA VAL A 125 -7.00 -13.47 -10.15
C VAL A 125 -5.57 -13.47 -10.70
N ARG A 126 -4.75 -14.47 -10.42
CA ARG A 126 -3.36 -14.51 -10.88
C ARG A 126 -3.23 -14.53 -12.40
N ILE A 127 -4.08 -15.29 -13.09
CA ILE A 127 -4.05 -15.42 -14.56
C ILE A 127 -4.38 -14.08 -15.21
N PHE A 128 -5.38 -13.36 -14.71
CA PHE A 128 -5.78 -12.06 -15.25
C PHE A 128 -4.92 -10.90 -14.76
N SER A 129 -4.15 -11.13 -13.68
CA SER A 129 -3.25 -10.13 -13.12
C SER A 129 -1.89 -10.23 -13.81
N GLY A 130 -1.67 -9.38 -14.80
CA GLY A 130 -0.31 -9.03 -15.23
C GLY A 130 0.53 -8.52 -14.03
N LEU A 131 1.80 -8.13 -14.25
CA LEU A 131 2.76 -7.76 -13.19
C LEU A 131 2.22 -6.68 -12.24
N SER A 132 1.61 -7.09 -11.13
CA SER A 132 0.90 -6.20 -10.21
C SER A 132 0.74 -6.82 -8.82
N ARG A 133 0.22 -6.04 -7.85
CA ARG A 133 -0.17 -6.55 -6.53
C ARG A 133 -1.10 -7.76 -6.59
N SER A 134 -1.96 -7.82 -7.60
CA SER A 134 -3.01 -8.83 -7.70
C SER A 134 -2.44 -10.21 -8.01
N THR A 135 -1.30 -10.31 -8.70
CA THR A 135 -0.54 -11.55 -8.90
C THR A 135 -0.08 -12.17 -7.56
N TYR A 136 0.18 -11.33 -6.56
CA TYR A 136 0.62 -11.76 -5.22
C TYR A 136 -0.55 -11.94 -4.23
N ILE A 137 -1.77 -12.18 -4.72
CA ILE A 137 -2.93 -12.41 -3.85
C ILE A 137 -2.74 -13.68 -2.97
N THR A 138 -3.20 -13.59 -1.72
CA THR A 138 -3.11 -14.68 -0.74
C THR A 138 -4.49 -15.09 -0.23
N ASN A 139 -4.60 -16.32 0.30
CA ASN A 139 -5.81 -16.79 1.01
C ASN A 139 -6.23 -15.84 2.15
N LYS A 140 -5.27 -15.18 2.78
CA LYS A 140 -5.55 -14.20 3.84
C LYS A 140 -6.22 -12.95 3.27
N ASP A 141 -5.81 -12.50 2.09
CA ASP A 141 -6.44 -11.39 1.41
C ASP A 141 -7.91 -11.68 1.07
N ILE A 142 -8.19 -12.84 0.45
CA ILE A 142 -9.56 -13.28 0.16
C ILE A 142 -10.40 -13.31 1.44
N SER A 143 -9.84 -13.88 2.51
CA SER A 143 -10.54 -13.97 3.81
C SER A 143 -10.73 -12.63 4.50
N ASN A 144 -9.98 -11.59 4.14
CA ASN A 144 -10.18 -10.23 4.65
C ASN A 144 -11.24 -9.46 3.85
N VAL A 145 -11.50 -9.85 2.60
CA VAL A 145 -12.56 -9.26 1.76
C VAL A 145 -13.93 -9.79 2.16
N GLY A 146 -14.04 -11.09 2.48
CA GLY A 146 -15.30 -11.70 2.92
C GLY A 146 -15.67 -11.47 4.39
N LYS A 147 -15.02 -10.52 5.07
CA LYS A 147 -15.35 -10.09 6.43
C LYS A 147 -16.09 -8.77 6.38
#